data_AF-A0A2V8S1I0-F1
#
_entry.id   AF-A0A2V8S1I0-F1
#
_cell.length_a   1.000
_cell.length_b   1.000
_cell.length_c   1.000
_cell.angle_alpha   90.00
_cell.angle_beta   90.00
_cell.angle_gamma   90.00
#
_symmetry.space_group_name_H-M   'P 1'
#
loop_
_entity.id
_entity.type
_entity.pdbx_description
1 polymer ?
#
loop_
_entity_poly.entity_id
_entity_poly.type
_entity_poly.pdbx_seq_one_letter_code
_entity_poly.pdbx_strand_id
1 'polypeptide(L)'
;NLPFHEAGHLVFQPFGETLHILGGTLGQLLVPLGLGAYFLFRRPNPFAAALCSWWFGENFINIAAYMADARDMRLPLVGGGEQDWTSLFYQFGLLGEESVRAVSAGTRLLGVLVMLAGIAWSAYFVLPAGRREAIREWIAARLPALRPLLEIEEPSA
;
A
#
# COMPACT_ATOMS: atom_id res chain seq x y z
N ASN A 1 8.03 -6.51 3.19
CA ASN A 1 7.71 -6.15 1.80
C ASN A 1 8.65 -6.82 0.80
N LEU A 2 9.97 -6.76 1.03
CA LEU A 2 10.98 -7.31 0.11
C LEU A 2 10.73 -8.75 -0.39
N PRO A 3 10.35 -9.75 0.43
CA PRO A 3 10.04 -11.09 -0.10
C PRO A 3 8.87 -11.10 -1.10
N PHE A 4 7.87 -10.24 -0.90
CA PHE A 4 6.75 -10.08 -1.80
C PHE A 4 7.13 -9.31 -3.07
N HIS A 5 8.14 -8.45 -2.99
CA HIS A 5 8.76 -7.81 -4.15
C HIS A 5 9.45 -8.85 -5.02
N GLU A 6 10.35 -9.66 -4.46
CA GLU A 6 11.03 -10.70 -5.23
C GLU A 6 10.06 -11.73 -5.84
N ALA A 7 9.05 -12.15 -5.06
CA ALA A 7 8.00 -13.03 -5.55
C ALA A 7 7.17 -12.38 -6.68
N GLY A 8 6.98 -11.06 -6.62
CA GLY A 8 6.30 -10.29 -7.65
C GLY A 8 6.99 -10.41 -9.01
N HIS A 9 8.31 -10.30 -9.08
CA HIS A 9 9.04 -10.51 -10.35
C HIS A 9 8.75 -11.87 -10.98
N LEU A 10 8.73 -12.94 -10.18
CA LEU A 10 8.43 -14.29 -10.65
C LEU A 10 6.99 -14.42 -11.15
N VAL A 11 6.03 -13.88 -10.40
CA VAL A 11 4.60 -13.91 -10.76
C VAL A 11 4.35 -13.17 -12.07
N PHE A 12 5.01 -12.02 -12.26
CA PHE A 12 4.77 -11.16 -13.42
C PHE A 12 5.69 -11.43 -14.62
N GLN A 13 6.66 -12.34 -14.50
CA GLN A 13 7.58 -12.73 -15.58
C GLN A 13 6.88 -13.10 -16.92
N PRO A 14 5.75 -13.84 -16.93
CA PRO A 14 5.10 -14.24 -18.18
C PRO A 14 4.47 -13.08 -18.98
N PHE A 15 4.35 -11.89 -18.38
CA PHE A 15 3.62 -10.76 -18.97
C PHE A 15 4.54 -9.74 -19.67
N GLY A 16 5.79 -10.10 -19.92
CA GLY A 16 6.78 -9.27 -20.61
C GLY A 16 7.65 -8.45 -19.66
N GLU A 17 8.69 -7.82 -20.21
CA GLU A 17 9.77 -7.18 -19.45
C GLU A 17 9.29 -6.06 -18.53
N THR A 18 8.52 -5.09 -19.04
CA THR A 18 8.01 -3.97 -18.22
C THR A 18 7.19 -4.47 -17.03
N LEU A 19 6.32 -5.47 -17.24
CA LEU A 19 5.50 -6.02 -16.16
C LEU A 19 6.30 -6.91 -15.22
N HIS A 20 7.32 -7.62 -15.71
CA HIS A 20 8.25 -8.34 -14.86
C HIS A 20 8.97 -7.39 -13.90
N ILE A 21 9.50 -6.26 -14.38
CA ILE A 21 10.18 -5.24 -13.57
C ILE A 21 9.21 -4.56 -12.60
N LEU A 22 8.04 -4.12 -13.08
CA LEU A 22 6.97 -3.59 -12.22
C LEU A 22 6.46 -4.63 -11.20
N GLY A 23 6.62 -5.90 -11.54
CA GLY A 23 6.15 -7.05 -10.78
C GLY A 23 6.57 -7.00 -9.34
N GLY A 24 7.80 -6.55 -9.04
CA GLY A 24 8.25 -6.40 -7.66
C GLY A 24 7.42 -5.40 -6.86
N THR A 25 7.24 -4.19 -7.40
CA THR A 25 6.39 -3.17 -6.76
C THR A 25 4.94 -3.63 -6.67
N LEU A 26 4.41 -4.29 -7.70
CA LEU A 26 3.05 -4.82 -7.69
C LEU A 26 2.87 -5.92 -6.63
N GLY A 27 3.81 -6.85 -6.52
CA GLY A 27 3.76 -7.95 -5.57
C GLY A 27 3.65 -7.47 -4.12
N GLN A 28 4.50 -6.52 -3.72
CA GLN A 28 4.47 -5.99 -2.36
C GLN A 28 3.23 -5.15 -2.05
N LEU A 29 2.60 -4.52 -3.06
CA LEU A 29 1.35 -3.77 -2.91
C LEU A 29 0.10 -4.68 -2.90
N LEU A 30 0.08 -5.71 -3.75
CA LEU A 30 -1.08 -6.59 -3.90
C LEU A 30 -1.34 -7.46 -2.66
N VAL A 31 -0.30 -7.78 -1.88
CA VAL A 31 -0.45 -8.60 -0.67
C VAL A 31 -1.31 -7.90 0.41
N PRO A 32 -0.93 -6.71 0.94
CA PRO A 32 -1.77 -6.00 1.90
C PRO A 32 -3.13 -5.60 1.30
N LEU A 33 -3.19 -5.27 0.01
CA LEU A 33 -4.46 -4.95 -0.66
C LEU A 33 -5.41 -6.15 -0.68
N GLY A 34 -4.91 -7.34 -1.06
CA GLY A 34 -5.68 -8.58 -1.11
C GLY A 34 -6.14 -9.03 0.27
N LEU A 35 -5.27 -8.92 1.29
CA LEU A 35 -5.64 -9.20 2.68
C LEU A 35 -6.67 -8.21 3.21
N GLY A 36 -6.51 -6.91 2.92
CA GLY A 36 -7.50 -5.89 3.25
C GLY A 36 -8.87 -6.19 2.63
N ALA A 37 -8.90 -6.52 1.34
CA ALA A 37 -10.12 -6.92 0.64
C ALA A 37 -10.73 -8.21 1.23
N TYR A 38 -9.91 -9.20 1.58
CA TYR A 38 -10.36 -10.42 2.26
C TYR A 38 -11.04 -10.09 3.60
N PHE A 39 -10.44 -9.23 4.41
CA PHE A 39 -11.00 -8.80 5.70
C PHE A 39 -12.19 -7.86 5.58
N LEU A 40 -12.47 -7.28 4.42
CA LEU A 40 -13.69 -6.51 4.19
C LEU A 40 -14.83 -7.37 3.66
N PHE A 41 -14.56 -8.27 2.72
CA PHE A 41 -15.62 -8.91 1.93
C PHE A 41 -15.82 -10.39 2.24
N ARG A 42 -14.80 -11.08 2.75
CA ARG A 42 -14.85 -12.53 2.94
C ARG A 42 -14.83 -12.97 4.39
N ARG A 43 -14.10 -12.24 5.23
CA ARG A 43 -14.08 -12.43 6.69
C ARG A 43 -14.14 -11.06 7.38
N PRO A 44 -15.34 -10.45 7.47
CA PRO A 44 -15.53 -9.07 7.92
C PRO A 44 -14.83 -8.78 9.27
N ASN A 45 -13.71 -8.09 9.18
CA ASN A 45 -12.91 -7.59 10.28
C ASN A 45 -12.30 -6.26 9.83
N PRO A 46 -13.06 -5.15 9.91
CA PRO A 46 -12.58 -3.87 9.39
C PRO A 46 -11.37 -3.30 10.14
N PHE A 47 -11.15 -3.72 11.40
CA PHE A 47 -9.92 -3.38 12.11
C PHE A 47 -8.69 -4.02 11.44
N ALA A 48 -8.76 -5.31 11.10
CA ALA A 48 -7.69 -5.98 10.35
C ALA A 48 -7.50 -5.34 8.96
N ALA A 49 -8.58 -4.95 8.29
CA ALA A 49 -8.50 -4.20 7.03
C ALA A 49 -7.82 -2.83 7.19
N ALA A 50 -8.08 -2.11 8.29
CA ALA A 50 -7.42 -0.83 8.60
C ALA A 50 -5.91 -0.99 8.79
N LEU A 51 -5.47 -2.06 9.47
CA LEU A 51 -4.05 -2.40 9.59
C LEU A 51 -3.43 -2.76 8.22
N CYS A 52 -4.16 -3.48 7.36
CA CYS A 52 -3.72 -3.75 6.00
C CYS A 52 -3.61 -2.47 5.16
N SER A 53 -4.51 -1.49 5.36
CA SER A 53 -4.42 -0.18 4.71
C SER A 53 -3.18 0.58 5.15
N TRP A 54 -2.83 0.57 6.45
CA TRP A 54 -1.58 1.14 6.93
C TRP A 54 -0.36 0.46 6.30
N TRP A 55 -0.36 -0.88 6.28
CA TRP A 55 0.72 -1.67 5.66
C TRP A 55 0.85 -1.39 4.16
N PHE A 56 -0.26 -1.25 3.45
CA PHE A 56 -0.27 -0.81 2.04
C PHE A 56 0.41 0.56 1.89
N GLY A 57 0.11 1.53 2.76
CA GLY A 57 0.77 2.83 2.77
C GLY A 57 2.27 2.78 3.08
N GLU A 58 2.69 1.91 4.01
CA GLU A 58 4.10 1.73 4.40
C GLU A 58 4.97 1.23 3.23
N ASN A 59 4.41 0.43 2.32
CA ASN A 59 5.11 0.03 1.10
C ASN A 59 5.59 1.24 0.27
N PHE A 60 4.77 2.29 0.17
CA PHE A 60 5.12 3.50 -0.59
C PHE A 60 6.32 4.24 0.00
N ILE A 61 6.59 4.10 1.30
CA ILE A 61 7.77 4.70 1.93
C ILE A 61 9.06 4.05 1.41
N ASN A 62 9.05 2.71 1.31
CA ASN A 62 10.16 1.94 0.75
C ASN A 62 10.29 2.15 -0.76
N ILE A 63 9.17 2.12 -1.49
CA ILE A 63 9.14 2.38 -2.94
C ILE A 63 9.67 3.77 -3.25
N ALA A 64 9.27 4.79 -2.49
CA ALA A 64 9.76 6.15 -2.68
C ALA A 64 11.27 6.28 -2.46
N ALA A 65 11.82 5.58 -1.45
CA ALA A 65 13.26 5.54 -1.23
C ALA A 65 13.98 4.85 -2.39
N TYR A 66 13.42 3.75 -2.90
CA TYR A 66 13.97 3.02 -4.04
C TYR A 66 13.92 3.85 -5.34
N MET A 67 12.79 4.52 -5.61
CA MET A 67 12.66 5.48 -6.71
C MET A 67 13.67 6.64 -6.60
N ALA A 68 13.87 7.18 -5.40
CA ALA A 68 14.81 8.29 -5.19
C ALA A 68 16.27 7.89 -5.46
N ASP A 69 16.59 6.61 -5.27
CA ASP A 69 17.92 6.05 -5.54
C ASP A 69 18.13 5.65 -7.01
N ALA A 70 17.12 5.77 -7.88
CA ALA A 70 17.17 5.29 -9.27
C ALA A 70 18.32 5.86 -10.12
N ARG A 71 18.95 6.98 -9.71
CA ARG A 71 20.12 7.56 -10.39
C ARG A 71 21.44 7.19 -9.73
N ASP A 72 21.43 7.09 -8.40
CA ASP A 72 22.63 6.93 -7.57
C ASP A 72 22.96 5.45 -7.34
N MET A 73 21.96 4.57 -7.42
CA MET A 73 22.02 3.12 -7.29
C MET A 73 22.86 2.65 -6.08
N ARG A 74 22.70 3.34 -4.94
CA ARG A 74 23.45 3.06 -3.70
C ARG A 74 22.80 1.98 -2.85
N LEU A 75 21.50 1.74 -3.01
CA LEU A 75 20.79 0.72 -2.26
C LEU A 75 21.26 -0.68 -2.70
N PRO A 76 21.60 -1.57 -1.75
CA PRO A 76 22.01 -2.93 -2.08
C PRO A 76 20.82 -3.71 -2.62
N LEU A 77 21.00 -4.36 -3.77
CA LEU A 77 19.98 -5.22 -4.38
C LEU A 77 20.05 -6.64 -3.81
N VAL A 78 18.89 -7.26 -3.67
CA VAL A 78 18.80 -8.71 -3.41
C VAL A 78 18.95 -9.43 -4.75
N GLY A 79 19.81 -10.45 -4.80
CA GLY A 79 20.04 -11.24 -6.03
C GLY A 79 21.00 -10.61 -7.04
N GLY A 80 21.34 -9.32 -6.90
CA GLY A 80 22.13 -8.56 -7.88
C GLY A 80 21.34 -8.27 -9.17
N GLY A 81 21.92 -7.49 -10.09
CA GLY A 81 21.28 -7.12 -11.36
C GLY A 81 21.00 -5.62 -11.49
N GLU A 82 20.07 -5.28 -12.38
CA GLU A 82 19.66 -3.88 -12.63
C GLU A 82 18.64 -3.41 -11.59
N GLN A 83 18.66 -2.12 -11.24
CA GLN A 83 17.63 -1.53 -10.40
C GLN A 83 16.32 -1.30 -11.18
N ASP A 84 15.22 -1.85 -10.68
CA ASP A 84 13.89 -1.77 -11.31
C ASP A 84 13.51 -0.33 -11.67
N TRP A 85 13.63 0.59 -10.70
CA TRP A 85 13.22 1.97 -10.90
C TRP A 85 14.17 2.76 -11.79
N THR A 86 15.44 2.37 -11.89
CA THR A 86 16.36 2.91 -12.90
C THR A 86 15.88 2.53 -14.29
N SER A 87 15.58 1.25 -14.53
CA SER A 87 15.13 0.74 -15.83
C SER A 87 13.76 1.33 -16.21
N LEU A 88 12.82 1.40 -15.27
CA LEU A 88 11.49 2.00 -15.51
C LEU A 88 11.58 3.51 -15.77
N PHE A 89 12.33 4.27 -14.96
CA PHE A 89 12.46 5.71 -15.20
C PHE A 89 13.23 6.01 -16.48
N TYR A 90 14.21 5.19 -16.86
CA TYR A 90 14.85 5.29 -18.17
C TYR A 90 13.83 5.03 -19.30
N GLN A 91 13.10 3.92 -19.23
CA GLN A 91 12.10 3.52 -20.22
C GLN A 91 11.02 4.60 -20.44
N PHE A 92 10.57 5.26 -19.38
CA PHE A 92 9.54 6.30 -19.45
C PHE A 92 10.09 7.73 -19.63
N GLY A 93 11.40 7.92 -19.77
CA GLY A 93 12.02 9.24 -19.91
C GLY A 93 11.93 10.11 -18.65
N LEU A 94 11.79 9.49 -17.47
CA LEU A 94 11.64 10.11 -16.15
C LEU A 94 12.94 10.09 -15.33
N LEU A 95 14.06 9.63 -15.88
CA LEU A 95 15.32 9.51 -15.14
C LEU A 95 15.99 10.86 -14.82
N GLY A 96 15.44 11.97 -15.31
CA GLY A 96 15.90 13.32 -14.97
C GLY A 96 15.75 13.62 -13.47
N GLU A 97 16.68 14.38 -12.90
CA GLU A 97 16.72 14.65 -11.45
C GLU A 97 15.40 15.24 -10.91
N GLU A 98 14.81 16.19 -11.64
CA GLU A 98 13.53 16.81 -11.26
C GLU A 98 12.39 15.80 -11.24
N SER A 99 12.27 14.98 -12.29
CA SER A 99 11.24 13.93 -12.39
C SER A 99 11.39 12.87 -11.30
N VAL A 100 12.62 12.38 -11.07
CA VAL A 100 12.92 11.43 -9.98
C VAL A 100 12.53 12.00 -8.62
N ARG A 101 12.92 13.26 -8.35
CA ARG A 101 12.59 13.94 -7.09
C ARG A 101 11.09 14.12 -6.92
N ALA A 102 10.39 14.57 -7.96
CA ALA A 102 8.95 14.82 -7.92
C ALA A 102 8.16 13.52 -7.71
N VAL A 103 8.47 12.47 -8.47
CA VAL A 103 7.77 11.18 -8.39
C VAL A 103 8.04 10.50 -7.05
N SER A 104 9.29 10.42 -6.61
CA SER A 104 9.63 9.81 -5.31
C SER A 104 9.01 10.56 -4.13
N ALA A 105 9.02 11.90 -4.14
CA ALA A 105 8.39 12.71 -3.10
C ALA A 105 6.85 12.55 -3.10
N GLY A 106 6.22 12.53 -4.28
CA GLY A 106 4.80 12.29 -4.43
C GLY A 106 4.39 10.90 -3.92
N THR A 107 5.14 9.86 -4.30
CA THR A 107 4.96 8.49 -3.80
C THR A 107 5.09 8.44 -2.28
N ARG A 108 6.10 9.11 -1.70
CA ARG A 108 6.27 9.19 -0.23
C ARG A 108 5.08 9.87 0.44
N LEU A 109 4.64 11.01 -0.09
CA LEU A 109 3.50 11.75 0.46
C LEU A 109 2.23 10.89 0.42
N LEU A 110 1.96 10.22 -0.70
CA LEU A 110 0.83 9.29 -0.82
C LEU A 110 0.92 8.19 0.24
N GLY A 111 2.10 7.59 0.43
CA GLY A 111 2.35 6.61 1.49
C GLY A 111 1.99 7.12 2.87
N VAL A 112 2.50 8.31 3.23
CA VAL A 112 2.21 8.95 4.52
C VAL A 112 0.71 9.20 4.69
N LEU A 113 0.02 9.71 3.67
CA LEU A 113 -1.43 9.96 3.74
C LEU A 113 -2.22 8.68 3.95
N VAL A 114 -1.87 7.60 3.24
CA VAL A 114 -2.51 6.29 3.40
C VAL A 114 -2.21 5.71 4.78
N MET A 115 -0.97 5.81 5.27
CA MET A 115 -0.62 5.37 6.63
C MET A 115 -1.40 6.14 7.69
N LEU A 116 -1.52 7.45 7.57
CA LEU A 116 -2.31 8.28 8.50
C LEU A 116 -3.79 7.91 8.47
N ALA A 117 -4.35 7.64 7.28
CA ALA A 117 -5.72 7.15 7.14
C ALA A 117 -5.89 5.78 7.83
N GLY A 118 -4.96 4.83 7.62
CA GLY A 118 -4.97 3.52 8.27
C GLY A 118 -4.84 3.61 9.79
N ILE A 119 -4.01 4.53 10.32
CA ILE A 119 -3.90 4.81 11.75
C ILE A 119 -5.20 5.40 12.29
N ALA A 120 -5.77 6.40 11.63
CA ALA A 120 -7.02 7.02 12.05
C ALA A 120 -8.18 6.00 12.08
N TRP A 121 -8.23 5.15 11.06
CA TRP A 121 -9.23 4.08 10.97
C TRP A 121 -9.02 3.01 12.05
N SER A 122 -7.77 2.62 12.32
CA SER A 122 -7.45 1.69 13.42
C SER A 122 -7.78 2.31 14.79
N ALA A 123 -7.48 3.60 14.97
CA ALA A 123 -7.73 4.35 16.20
C ALA A 123 -9.22 4.44 16.53
N TYR A 124 -10.10 4.48 15.52
CA TYR A 124 -11.55 4.45 15.73
C TYR A 124 -12.01 3.21 16.52
N PHE A 125 -11.40 2.04 16.29
CA PHE A 125 -11.81 0.80 16.97
C PHE A 125 -11.39 0.73 18.44
N VAL A 126 -10.39 1.51 18.86
CA VAL A 126 -9.94 1.59 20.26
C VAL A 126 -10.66 2.69 21.05
N LEU A 127 -11.52 3.48 20.41
CA LEU A 127 -12.32 4.49 21.11
C LEU A 127 -13.33 3.86 22.08
N PRO A 128 -13.71 4.56 23.16
CA PRO A 128 -14.79 4.12 24.03
C PRO A 128 -16.08 3.88 23.24
N ALA A 129 -16.84 2.84 23.63
CA ALA A 129 -18.01 2.37 22.89
C ALA A 129 -19.01 3.49 22.52
N GLY A 130 -19.35 4.37 23.46
CA GLY A 130 -20.29 5.47 23.20
C GLY A 130 -19.76 6.50 22.18
N ARG A 131 -18.46 6.78 22.16
CA ARG A 131 -17.85 7.67 21.14
C ARG A 131 -17.83 6.99 19.78
N ARG A 132 -17.50 5.70 19.75
CA ARG A 132 -17.49 4.89 18.53
C ARG A 132 -18.87 4.83 17.90
N GLU A 133 -19.90 4.60 18.71
CA GLU A 133 -21.30 4.59 18.27
C GLU A 133 -21.75 5.95 17.71
N ALA A 134 -21.49 7.04 18.42
CA ALA A 134 -21.83 8.38 17.93
C ALA A 134 -21.15 8.71 16.59
N ILE A 135 -19.85 8.36 16.43
CA ILE A 135 -19.13 8.54 15.16
C ILE A 135 -19.75 7.68 14.06
N ARG A 136 -20.01 6.41 14.34
CA ARG A 136 -20.60 5.47 13.38
C ARG A 136 -21.96 5.96 12.89
N GLU A 137 -22.84 6.39 13.78
CA GLU A 137 -24.15 6.93 13.41
C GLU A 137 -24.01 8.21 12.59
N TRP A 138 -23.13 9.12 13.01
CA TRP A 138 -22.87 10.36 12.28
C TRP A 138 -22.35 10.11 10.86
N ILE A 139 -21.45 9.15 10.69
CA ILE A 139 -20.92 8.74 9.38
C ILE A 139 -22.01 8.03 8.59
N ALA A 140 -22.72 7.05 9.16
CA ALA A 140 -23.74 6.29 8.46
C ALA A 140 -24.90 7.17 7.97
N ALA A 141 -25.23 8.25 8.69
CA ALA A 141 -26.24 9.22 8.27
C ALA A 141 -25.81 10.07 7.06
N ARG A 142 -24.50 10.25 6.82
CA ARG A 142 -23.95 11.06 5.72
C ARG A 142 -23.44 10.22 4.55
N LEU A 143 -22.83 9.09 4.87
CA LEU A 143 -22.09 8.20 3.99
C LEU A 143 -22.43 6.74 4.37
N PRO A 144 -23.66 6.28 4.11
CA PRO A 144 -24.11 4.95 4.52
C PRO A 144 -23.24 3.82 3.94
N ALA A 145 -22.62 4.03 2.78
CA ALA A 145 -21.70 3.08 2.16
C ALA A 145 -20.43 2.79 2.98
N LEU A 146 -20.04 3.68 3.91
CA LEU A 146 -18.86 3.48 4.77
C LEU A 146 -19.18 2.67 6.03
N ARG A 147 -20.46 2.37 6.30
CA ARG A 147 -20.88 1.64 7.49
C ARG A 147 -20.17 0.28 7.66
N PRO A 148 -19.99 -0.55 6.62
CA PRO A 148 -19.26 -1.82 6.76
C PRO A 148 -17.79 -1.64 7.16
N LEU A 149 -17.20 -0.46 6.96
CA LEU A 149 -15.83 -0.17 7.39
C LEU A 149 -15.73 0.10 8.90
N LEU A 150 -16.85 0.26 9.60
CA LEU A 150 -16.92 0.72 10.98
C LEU A 150 -17.52 -0.31 11.95
N GLU A 151 -18.02 -1.42 11.43
CA GLU A 151 -18.74 -2.45 12.18
C GLU A 151 -17.91 -3.74 12.23
N ILE A 152 -17.61 -4.21 13.43
CA ILE A 152 -17.08 -5.57 13.60
C ILE A 152 -18.28 -6.49 13.57
N GLU A 153 -18.43 -7.31 12.52
CA GLU A 153 -19.40 -8.40 12.54
C GLU A 153 -18.89 -9.44 13.53
N GLU A 154 -19.64 -9.68 14.61
CA GLU A 154 -19.38 -10.86 15.43
C GLU A 154 -19.74 -12.10 14.61
N PRO A 155 -18.88 -13.14 14.58
CA PRO A 155 -19.25 -14.38 13.91
C PRO A 155 -20.55 -14.89 14.54
N SER A 156 -21.57 -15.13 13.71
CA SER A 156 -22.77 -15.84 14.15
C SER A 156 -22.33 -17.17 14.76
N ALA A 157 -22.60 -17.34 16.06
CA ALA A 157 -22.32 -18.56 16.81
C ALA A 157 -23.07 -19.77 16.23
#